data_AF-A0A1H4FL76-F1
#
_entry.id   AF-A0A1H4FL76-F1
#
_cell.length_a   1.000
_cell.length_b   1.000
_cell.length_c   1.000
_cell.angle_alpha   90.00
_cell.angle_beta   90.00
_cell.angle_gamma   90.00
#
_symmetry.space_group_name_H-M   'P 1'
#
loop_
_entity.id
_entity.type
_entity.pdbx_description
1 polymer ?
#
loop_
_entity_poly.entity_id
_entity_poly.type
_entity_poly.pdbx_seq_one_letter_code
_entity_poly.pdbx_strand_id
1 'polypeptide(L)'
;KGSFITPLAAALKQVGLTLDVDTANARIGAWLAEVAHQRIHGTTQEKPQVLLDKERLSLQPLPAQATPSRSTVSPVTVKAALPVESLQHPLSTYDQLLGGCP
;
A
#
# COMPACT_ATOMS: atom_id res chain seq x y z
N LYS A 1 -2.97 18.06 1.36
CA LYS A 1 -4.34 18.62 1.55
C LYS A 1 -5.20 18.22 0.35
N GLY A 2 -6.48 17.91 0.57
CA GLY A 2 -7.44 17.46 -0.46
C GLY A 2 -7.85 16.01 -0.24
N SER A 3 -8.91 15.79 0.54
CA SER A 3 -9.53 14.48 0.76
C SER A 3 -10.31 14.07 -0.50
N PHE A 4 -10.29 12.78 -0.87
CA PHE A 4 -11.16 12.24 -1.91
C PHE A 4 -12.60 12.08 -1.40
N ILE A 5 -12.74 11.50 -0.20
CA ILE A 5 -14.02 11.07 0.37
C ILE A 5 -14.88 12.25 0.79
N THR A 6 -14.31 13.23 1.50
CA THR A 6 -15.06 14.33 2.10
C THR A 6 -15.85 15.16 1.08
N PRO A 7 -15.25 15.68 -0.01
CA PRO A 7 -15.99 16.45 -1.01
C PRO A 7 -16.97 15.56 -1.80
N LEU A 8 -16.62 14.31 -2.09
CA LEU A 8 -17.49 13.39 -2.82
C LEU A 8 -18.76 13.06 -2.00
N ALA A 9 -18.60 12.74 -0.71
CA ALA A 9 -19.70 12.49 0.19
C ALA A 9 -20.59 13.72 0.38
N ALA A 10 -20.00 14.92 0.47
CA ALA A 10 -20.75 16.17 0.55
C ALA A 10 -21.59 16.41 -0.72
N ALA A 11 -21.01 16.19 -1.91
CA ALA A 11 -21.71 16.36 -3.18
C ALA A 11 -22.88 15.37 -3.35
N LEU A 12 -22.69 14.10 -2.96
CA LEU A 12 -23.77 13.10 -3.00
C LEU A 12 -24.89 13.45 -2.02
N LYS A 13 -24.54 13.92 -0.82
CA LYS A 13 -25.53 14.33 0.18
C LYS A 13 -26.43 15.46 -0.31
N GLN A 14 -25.92 16.38 -1.14
CA GLN A 14 -26.73 17.47 -1.72
C GLN A 14 -27.85 16.98 -2.63
N VAL A 15 -27.70 15.80 -3.24
CA VAL A 15 -28.73 15.17 -4.09
C VAL A 15 -29.44 14.01 -3.37
N GLY A 16 -29.32 13.93 -2.05
CA GLY A 16 -29.97 12.89 -1.24
C GLY A 16 -29.35 11.49 -1.36
N LEU A 17 -28.15 11.38 -1.92
CA LEU A 17 -27.42 10.12 -2.06
C LEU A 17 -26.40 9.93 -0.94
N THR A 18 -26.07 8.66 -0.66
CA THR A 18 -25.01 8.29 0.28
C THR A 18 -23.83 7.72 -0.49
N LEU A 19 -22.61 7.95 -0.01
CA LEU A 19 -21.42 7.38 -0.63
C LEU A 19 -21.32 5.87 -0.35
N ASP A 20 -21.29 5.08 -1.41
CA ASP A 20 -20.98 3.64 -1.38
C ASP A 20 -19.67 3.30 -2.11
N VAL A 21 -19.28 2.03 -2.04
CA VAL A 21 -18.04 1.51 -2.63
C VAL A 21 -18.04 1.63 -4.15
N ASP A 22 -19.16 1.31 -4.80
CA ASP A 22 -19.26 1.32 -6.26
C ASP A 22 -19.13 2.74 -6.81
N THR A 23 -19.79 3.69 -6.16
CA THR A 23 -19.71 5.12 -6.48
C THR A 23 -18.31 5.66 -6.23
N ALA A 24 -17.64 5.25 -5.15
CA ALA A 24 -16.25 5.63 -4.90
C ALA A 24 -15.32 5.10 -6.01
N ASN A 25 -15.45 3.82 -6.36
CA ASN A 25 -14.65 3.18 -7.42
C ASN A 25 -14.89 3.82 -8.79
N ALA A 26 -16.12 4.23 -9.09
CA ALA A 26 -16.44 4.93 -10.33
C ALA A 26 -15.80 6.33 -10.42
N ARG A 27 -15.52 6.98 -9.28
CA ARG A 27 -15.07 8.38 -9.22
C ARG A 27 -13.59 8.56 -8.90
N ILE A 28 -12.93 7.53 -8.37
CA ILE A 28 -11.53 7.63 -7.92
C ILE A 28 -10.56 7.94 -9.08
N GLY A 29 -10.81 7.42 -10.29
CA GLY A 29 -9.93 7.60 -11.44
C GLY A 29 -9.70 9.08 -11.80
N ALA A 30 -10.77 9.85 -11.95
CA ALA A 30 -10.69 11.29 -12.26
C ALA A 30 -9.97 12.06 -11.13
N TRP A 31 -10.28 11.74 -9.88
CA TRP A 31 -9.63 12.39 -8.74
C TRP A 31 -8.14 12.08 -8.65
N LEU A 32 -7.73 10.84 -8.96
CA LEU A 32 -6.31 10.48 -9.05
C LEU A 32 -5.63 11.31 -10.13
N ALA A 33 -6.18 11.32 -11.35
CA ALA A 33 -5.60 11.99 -12.51
C ALA A 33 -5.47 13.51 -12.32
N GLU A 34 -6.49 14.16 -11.79
CA GLU A 34 -6.58 15.62 -11.71
C GLU A 34 -6.02 16.19 -10.41
N VAL A 35 -6.10 15.42 -9.32
CA VAL A 35 -5.80 15.95 -7.98
C VAL A 35 -4.64 15.21 -7.32
N ALA A 36 -4.72 13.89 -7.14
CA ALA A 36 -3.71 13.18 -6.35
C ALA A 36 -2.36 13.15 -7.06
N HIS A 37 -2.35 12.76 -8.33
CA HIS A 37 -1.17 12.60 -9.17
C HIS A 37 -0.49 13.94 -9.52
N GLN A 38 -1.24 15.06 -9.47
CA GLN A 38 -0.74 16.39 -9.83
C GLN A 38 -0.10 17.17 -8.68
N ARG A 39 -0.22 16.70 -7.44
CA ARG A 39 0.33 17.41 -6.27
C ARG A 39 1.84 17.42 -6.28
N ILE A 40 2.44 18.44 -5.67
CA ILE A 40 3.85 18.37 -5.28
C ILE A 40 3.92 17.61 -3.96
N HIS A 41 4.65 16.49 -3.96
CA HIS A 41 4.80 15.65 -2.78
C HIS A 41 5.86 16.22 -1.83
N GLY A 42 5.58 16.26 -0.53
CA GLY A 42 6.41 17.01 0.44
C GLY A 42 7.83 16.46 0.65
N THR A 43 8.05 15.17 0.44
CA THR A 43 9.38 14.54 0.59
C THR A 43 10.17 14.56 -0.70
N THR A 44 9.52 14.30 -1.83
CA THR A 44 10.21 14.14 -3.13
C THR A 44 10.27 15.44 -3.92
N GLN A 45 9.50 16.46 -3.51
CA GLN A 45 9.35 17.75 -4.20
C GLN A 45 8.92 17.64 -5.66
N GLU A 46 8.38 16.48 -6.04
CA GLU A 46 7.99 16.12 -7.40
C GLU A 46 6.53 15.70 -7.44
N LYS A 47 5.96 15.71 -8.65
CA LYS A 47 4.63 15.15 -8.87
C LYS A 47 4.67 13.62 -8.77
N PRO A 48 3.77 12.97 -8.01
CA PRO A 48 3.67 11.52 -8.00
C PRO A 48 3.55 10.90 -9.39
N GLN A 49 2.83 11.54 -10.33
CA GLN A 49 2.73 11.04 -11.70
C GLN A 49 4.10 10.93 -12.40
N VAL A 50 4.92 11.98 -12.27
CA VAL A 50 6.22 12.06 -12.94
C VAL A 50 7.16 10.98 -12.42
N LEU A 51 7.12 10.70 -11.12
CA LEU A 51 7.91 9.62 -10.54
C LEU A 51 7.37 8.25 -10.94
N LEU A 52 6.06 8.05 -10.88
CA LEU A 52 5.42 6.79 -11.27
C LEU A 52 5.73 6.44 -12.74
N ASP A 53 5.70 7.40 -13.66
CA ASP A 53 6.01 7.17 -15.07
C ASP A 53 7.46 6.67 -15.27
N LYS A 54 8.41 7.14 -14.44
CA LYS A 54 9.81 6.68 -14.46
C LYS A 54 9.95 5.30 -13.81
N GLU A 55 9.31 5.11 -12.65
CA GLU A 55 9.40 3.88 -11.85
C GLU A 55 8.68 2.70 -12.50
N ARG A 56 7.64 2.97 -13.31
CA ARG A 56 6.81 1.96 -13.97
C ARG A 56 7.61 0.92 -14.76
N LEU A 57 8.73 1.32 -15.36
CA LEU A 57 9.59 0.41 -16.13
C LEU A 57 10.31 -0.63 -15.26
N SER A 58 10.42 -0.37 -13.96
CA SER A 58 11.06 -1.23 -12.97
C SER A 58 10.05 -2.04 -12.15
N LEU A 59 8.74 -1.79 -12.30
CA LEU A 59 7.71 -2.51 -11.55
C LEU A 59 7.47 -3.89 -12.15
N GLN A 60 7.31 -4.88 -11.28
CA GLN A 60 6.87 -6.22 -11.70
C GLN A 60 5.42 -6.16 -12.21
N PRO A 61 5.02 -7.06 -13.13
CA PRO A 61 3.63 -7.19 -13.50
C PRO A 61 2.77 -7.49 -12.27
N LEU A 62 1.50 -7.13 -12.32
CA LEU A 62 0.54 -7.61 -11.32
C LEU A 62 0.63 -9.14 -11.26
N PRO A 63 0.56 -9.74 -10.07
CA PRO A 63 0.48 -11.19 -9.94
C PRO A 63 -0.60 -11.70 -10.89
N ALA A 64 -0.28 -12.76 -11.65
CA ALA A 64 -1.31 -13.44 -12.42
C ALA A 64 -2.47 -13.68 -11.46
N GLN A 65 -3.66 -13.17 -11.78
CA GLN A 65 -4.83 -13.45 -10.97
C GLN A 65 -4.90 -14.96 -10.91
N ALA A 66 -4.65 -15.53 -9.73
CA ALA A 66 -5.11 -16.86 -9.48
C ALA A 66 -6.59 -16.76 -9.82
N THR A 67 -7.01 -17.48 -10.86
CA THR A 67 -8.41 -17.90 -10.97
C THR A 67 -8.86 -18.23 -9.55
N PRO A 68 -10.06 -17.85 -9.10
CA PRO A 68 -10.55 -18.27 -7.80
C PRO A 68 -10.72 -19.79 -7.80
N SER A 69 -9.61 -20.52 -7.76
CA SER A 69 -9.50 -21.75 -7.04
C SER A 69 -9.89 -21.30 -5.66
N ARG A 70 -11.11 -21.69 -5.29
CA ARG A 70 -11.59 -21.68 -3.93
C ARG A 70 -10.48 -22.31 -3.12
N SER A 71 -9.58 -21.47 -2.58
CA SER A 71 -8.62 -21.88 -1.58
C SER A 71 -9.48 -22.32 -0.43
N THR A 72 -9.79 -23.62 -0.40
CA THR A 72 -10.07 -24.30 0.82
C THR A 72 -8.84 -24.03 1.65
N VAL A 73 -8.92 -23.00 2.49
CA VAL A 73 -8.04 -22.83 3.62
C VAL A 73 -8.23 -24.10 4.44
N SER A 74 -7.45 -25.13 4.10
CA SER A 74 -7.24 -26.24 4.98
C SER A 74 -6.71 -25.60 6.25
N PRO A 75 -7.40 -25.72 7.40
CA PRO A 75 -6.87 -25.16 8.63
C PRO A 75 -5.50 -25.80 8.82
N VAL A 76 -4.45 -24.98 8.76
CA VAL A 76 -3.13 -25.41 9.19
C VAL A 76 -3.28 -25.61 10.68
N THR A 77 -3.52 -26.84 11.09
CA THR A 77 -3.38 -27.23 12.48
C THR A 77 -1.90 -27.12 12.80
N VAL A 78 -1.49 -25.96 13.30
CA VAL A 78 -0.16 -25.75 13.87
C VAL A 78 -0.09 -26.66 15.10
N LYS A 79 0.41 -27.88 14.92
CA LYS A 79 0.49 -28.89 15.98
C LYS A 79 1.56 -28.58 17.04
N ALA A 80 2.38 -27.55 16.82
CA ALA A 80 3.36 -27.10 17.78
C ALA A 80 3.54 -25.59 17.66
N ALA A 81 3.44 -24.88 18.79
CA ALA A 81 3.98 -23.53 18.87
C ALA A 81 5.45 -23.60 18.46
N LEU A 82 5.83 -22.89 17.41
CA LEU A 82 7.25 -22.68 17.13
C LEU A 82 7.84 -22.00 18.36
N PRO A 83 8.91 -22.53 18.97
CA PRO A 83 9.62 -21.80 20.01
C PRO A 83 9.93 -20.42 19.46
N VAL A 84 9.63 -19.37 20.24
CA VAL A 84 10.16 -18.03 19.97
C VAL A 84 11.65 -18.09 20.33
N GLU A 85 12.42 -18.85 19.56
CA GLU A 85 13.85 -18.64 19.53
C GLU A 85 14.01 -17.27 18.88
N SER A 86 14.54 -16.34 19.67
CA SER A 86 14.88 -15.02 19.20
C SER A 86 15.80 -15.18 18.00
N LEU A 87 15.31 -14.83 16.80
CA LEU A 87 16.13 -14.72 15.59
C LEU A 87 17.10 -13.53 15.67
N GLN A 88 17.14 -12.83 16.81
CA GLN A 88 18.05 -11.73 17.06
C GLN A 88 19.34 -12.27 17.67
N HIS A 89 20.46 -12.00 17.00
CA HIS A 89 21.78 -12.21 17.54
C HIS A 89 22.08 -11.18 18.66
N PRO A 90 22.88 -11.53 19.67
CA PRO A 90 23.39 -10.56 20.65
C PRO A 90 24.11 -9.41 19.94
N LEU A 91 24.00 -8.19 20.47
CA LEU A 91 24.61 -6.99 19.87
C LEU A 91 26.13 -7.13 19.62
N SER A 92 26.82 -7.89 20.46
CA SER A 92 28.24 -8.23 20.31
C SER A 92 28.59 -8.94 18.99
N THR A 93 27.61 -9.60 18.37
CA THR A 93 27.78 -10.24 17.05
C THR A 93 27.94 -9.18 15.96
N TYR A 94 27.23 -8.05 16.07
CA TYR A 94 27.40 -6.92 15.16
C TYR A 94 28.73 -6.21 15.41
N ASP A 95 29.15 -6.05 16.67
CA ASP A 95 30.44 -5.42 17.02
C ASP A 95 31.63 -6.18 16.42
N GLN A 96 31.56 -7.52 16.41
CA GLN A 96 32.58 -8.38 15.78
C GLN A 96 32.56 -8.30 14.25
N LEU A 97 31.37 -8.22 13.63
CA LEU A 97 31.23 -8.17 12.17
C LEU A 97 31.57 -6.81 11.57
N LEU A 98 31.23 -5.73 12.29
CA LEU A 98 31.44 -4.35 11.84
C LEU A 98 32.81 -3.80 12.25
N GLY A 99 33.63 -4.59 12.94
CA GLY A 99 34.97 -4.19 13.36
C GLY A 99 34.93 -2.99 14.29
N GLY A 100 34.45 -3.20 15.52
CA GLY A 100 34.61 -2.22 16.58
C GLY A 100 36.09 -1.94 16.85
N CYS A 101 36.59 -0.81 16.34
CA CYS A 101 37.76 -0.15 16.91
C CYS A 101 37.35 0.35 18.32
N PRO A 102 38.23 0.26 19.34
CA PRO A 102 37.88 0.45 20.75
C PRO A 102 37.31 1.83 21.09
#